data_AF-A0A7Z9FK36-F1
#
_entry.id   AF-A0A7Z9FK36-F1
#
_cell.length_a   1.000
_cell.length_b   1.000
_cell.length_c   1.000
_cell.angle_alpha   90.00
_cell.angle_beta   90.00
_cell.angle_gamma   90.00
#
_symmetry.space_group_name_H-M   'P 1'
#
loop_
_entity.id
_entity.type
_entity.pdbx_description
1 polymer ?
#
loop_
_entity_poly.entity_id
_entity_poly.type
_entity_poly.pdbx_seq_one_letter_code
_entity_poly.pdbx_strand_id
1 'polypeptide(L)' 'MTIIKKINEFHNEMTAWRRDIHQHPELMFEENRTSDLVAAKLEEFGIEVYR' A
#
# COMPACT_ATOMS: atom_id res chain seq x y z
N MET A 1 -23.91 3.49 2.53
CA MET A 1 -23.09 2.96 3.65
C MET A 1 -22.40 4.12 4.33
N THR A 2 -22.41 4.17 5.66
CA THR A 2 -21.67 5.17 6.43
C THR A 2 -20.26 4.67 6.67
N ILE A 3 -19.26 5.37 6.14
CA ILE A 3 -17.84 5.05 6.36
C ILE A 3 -17.37 5.77 7.63
N ILE A 4 -16.50 5.12 8.41
CA ILE A 4 -15.86 5.75 9.58
C ILE A 4 -15.07 6.97 9.10
N LYS A 5 -15.32 8.16 9.68
CA LYS A 5 -14.70 9.43 9.26
C LYS A 5 -13.18 9.32 9.08
N LYS A 6 -12.51 8.68 10.05
CA LYS A 6 -11.07 8.47 10.03
C LYS A 6 -10.58 7.64 8.84
N ILE A 7 -11.37 6.65 8.38
CA ILE A 7 -11.03 5.87 7.17
C ILE A 7 -11.18 6.73 5.92
N ASN A 8 -12.20 7.59 5.88
CA ASN A 8 -12.44 8.47 4.73
C ASN A 8 -11.28 9.46 4.51
N GLU A 9 -10.57 9.85 5.56
CA GLU A 9 -9.37 10.71 5.49
C GLU A 9 -8.24 10.05 4.67
N PHE A 10 -8.16 8.71 4.63
CA PHE A 10 -7.15 7.98 3.86
C PHE A 10 -7.57 7.65 2.42
N HIS A 11 -8.78 8.02 1.99
CA HIS A 11 -9.35 7.57 0.70
C HIS A 11 -8.46 7.92 -0.50
N ASN A 12 -7.96 9.15 -0.55
CA ASN A 12 -7.12 9.62 -1.66
C ASN A 12 -5.77 8.88 -1.70
N GLU A 13 -5.16 8.66 -0.54
CA GLU A 13 -3.89 7.96 -0.43
C GLU A 13 -4.01 6.50 -0.84
N MET A 14 -5.00 5.77 -0.30
CA MET A 14 -5.28 4.38 -0.68
C MET A 14 -5.62 4.26 -2.17
N THR A 15 -6.33 5.24 -2.75
CA THR A 15 -6.61 5.29 -4.18
C THR A 15 -5.33 5.44 -5.00
N ALA A 16 -4.36 6.21 -4.52
CA ALA A 16 -3.06 6.36 -5.15
C ALA A 16 -2.26 5.05 -5.11
N TRP A 17 -2.21 4.37 -3.95
CA TRP A 17 -1.57 3.04 -3.84
C TRP A 17 -2.16 2.04 -4.84
N ARG A 18 -3.49 1.97 -4.91
CA ARG A 18 -4.20 1.09 -5.86
C ARG A 18 -3.88 1.44 -7.31
N ARG A 19 -3.79 2.73 -7.66
CA ARG A 19 -3.41 3.17 -9.02
C ARG A 19 -1.99 2.76 -9.34
N ASP A 20 -1.04 2.99 -8.44
CA ASP A 20 0.37 2.65 -8.65
C ASP A 20 0.58 1.14 -8.83
N ILE A 21 0.05 0.32 -7.92
CA ILE A 21 0.16 -1.15 -8.01
C ILE A 21 -0.48 -1.66 -9.30
N HIS A 22 -1.61 -1.09 -9.70
CA HIS A 22 -2.29 -1.50 -10.94
C HIS A 22 -1.56 -1.06 -12.21
N GLN A 23 -0.82 0.05 -12.17
CA GLN A 23 -0.01 0.52 -13.30
C GLN A 23 1.31 -0.28 -13.44
N HIS A 24 1.78 -0.90 -12.36
CA HIS A 24 3.02 -1.65 -12.32
C HIS A 24 2.80 -3.05 -11.69
N PRO A 25 2.06 -3.95 -12.37
CA PRO A 25 1.85 -5.30 -11.88
C PRO A 25 3.13 -6.13 -11.98
N GLU A 26 3.30 -7.07 -11.07
CA GLU A 26 4.40 -8.03 -11.06
C GLU A 26 3.88 -9.46 -11.14
N LEU A 27 4.73 -10.37 -11.62
CA LEU A 27 4.41 -11.79 -11.72
C LEU A 27 4.56 -12.47 -10.36
N MET A 28 3.93 -13.63 -10.21
CA MET A 28 4.07 -14.46 -9.02
C MET A 28 5.56 -14.83 -8.81
N PHE A 29 6.05 -14.62 -7.59
CA PHE A 29 7.44 -14.79 -7.16
C PHE A 29 8.43 -13.75 -7.69
N GLU A 30 7.96 -12.67 -8.30
CA GLU A 30 8.78 -11.57 -8.83
C GLU A 30 8.34 -10.19 -8.34
N GLU A 31 7.46 -10.14 -7.33
CA GLU A 31 6.86 -8.96 -6.70
C GLU A 31 7.83 -8.09 -5.86
N ASN A 32 9.05 -7.88 -6.34
CA ASN A 32 10.10 -7.15 -5.64
C ASN A 32 9.69 -5.70 -5.36
N ARG A 33 9.19 -4.98 -6.37
CA ARG A 33 8.79 -3.55 -6.25
C ARG A 33 7.58 -3.39 -5.34
N THR A 34 6.61 -4.29 -5.47
CA THR A 34 5.38 -4.26 -4.67
C THR A 34 5.69 -4.61 -3.22
N SER A 35 6.56 -5.59 -2.97
CA SER A 35 7.04 -5.92 -1.62
C SER A 35 7.78 -4.74 -0.98
N ASP A 36 8.66 -4.07 -1.73
CA ASP A 36 9.37 -2.88 -1.25
C ASP A 36 8.42 -1.72 -0.91
N LEU A 37 7.37 -1.50 -1.73
CA LEU A 37 6.35 -0.50 -1.46
C LEU A 37 5.60 -0.80 -0.15
N VAL A 38 5.21 -2.06 0.08
CA VAL A 38 4.53 -2.48 1.32
C VAL A 38 5.46 -2.29 2.51
N ALA A 39 6.71 -2.73 2.40
CA ALA A 39 7.69 -2.60 3.47
C ALA A 39 7.94 -1.13 3.85
N ALA A 40 8.12 -0.25 2.87
CA ALA A 40 8.29 1.18 3.11
C ALA A 40 7.07 1.79 3.82
N LYS A 41 5.84 1.41 3.42
CA LYS A 41 4.62 1.90 4.08
C LYS A 41 4.50 1.41 5.53
N LEU A 42 4.83 0.15 5.79
CA LEU A 42 4.84 -0.39 7.15
C LEU A 42 5.87 0.33 8.04
N GLU A 43 7.07 0.58 7.52
CA GLU A 43 8.11 1.35 8.21
C GLU A 43 7.66 2.80 8.49
N GLU A 44 7.01 3.48 7.53
CA GLU A 44 6.41 4.81 7.72
C GLU A 44 5.35 4.82 8.84
N PHE A 45 4.65 3.72 9.04
CA PHE A 45 3.67 3.56 10.10
C PHE A 45 4.30 3.18 11.46
N GLY A 46 5.62 3.03 11.52
CA GLY A 46 6.36 2.62 12.71
C GLY A 46 6.24 1.13 13.01
N ILE A 47 5.94 0.30 12.00
CA ILE A 47 5.82 -1.15 12.12
C ILE A 47 7.14 -1.79 11.68
N GLU A 48 7.65 -2.72 12.49
CA GLU A 48 8.86 -3.48 12.17
C GLU A 48 8.62 -4.43 10.98
N VAL A 49 9.58 -4.47 10.04
CA VAL A 49 9.52 -5.30 8.83
C VAL A 49 10.65 -6.32 8.82
N TYR A 50 10.32 -7.56 8.49
CA TYR A 50 11.26 -8.66 8.28
C TYR A 50 11.25 -9.04 6.79
N ARG A 51 12.44 -9.18 6.20
CA ARG A 51 12.64 -9.43 4.76
C ARG A 51 13.55 -10.63 4.56
#